data_AF-A0A4Z2D7Z7-F1
#
_entry.id   AF-A0A4Z2D7Z7-F1
#
_cell.length_a   1.000
_cell.length_b   1.000
_cell.length_c   1.000
_cell.angle_alpha   90.00
_cell.angle_beta   90.00
_cell.angle_gamma   90.00
#
_symmetry.space_group_name_H-M   'P 1'
#
loop_
_entity.id
_entity.type
_entity.pdbx_description
1 polymer ?
#
loop_
_entity_poly.entity_id
_entity_poly.type
_entity_poly.pdbx_seq_one_letter_code
_entity_poly.pdbx_strand_id
1 'polypeptide(L)'
;MYFYIKSHYDNPESVPVMIILGSGGHTAEMLSYVSVLTPKYQPRTYVIAATDSISEQKVFNLEDKSDIEFSIKRIRRAREVKQSYVSSIFTTLMSFLSAFPIFVSCRPKLILCNGPGTCIPVCFVALLLQMLRLHSTLIIFVESICRTKTLSLSGKILYHTHLVDVIVQWPELKTKYPKSIYLGLLS
;
A
#
# COMPACT_ATOMS: atom_id res chain seq x y z
N MET A 1 7.57 -7.31 -9.49
CA MET A 1 6.36 -7.25 -8.61
C MET A 1 5.43 -8.44 -8.83
N TYR A 2 4.87 -8.61 -10.03
CA TYR A 2 3.88 -9.67 -10.31
C TYR A 2 4.30 -11.07 -9.85
N PHE A 3 5.49 -11.54 -10.22
CA PHE A 3 5.97 -12.87 -9.83
C PHE A 3 6.10 -13.06 -8.31
N TYR A 4 6.46 -12.00 -7.59
CA TYR A 4 6.52 -12.03 -6.13
C TYR A 4 5.13 -12.21 -5.52
N ILE A 5 4.13 -11.45 -6.01
CA ILE A 5 2.76 -11.61 -5.51
C ILE A 5 2.20 -12.99 -5.90
N LYS A 6 2.53 -13.48 -7.10
CA LYS A 6 2.12 -14.80 -7.57
C LYS A 6 2.60 -15.91 -6.64
N SER A 7 3.84 -15.87 -6.17
CA SER A 7 4.38 -16.91 -5.27
C SER A 7 3.69 -16.99 -3.90
N HIS A 8 2.91 -15.98 -3.50
CA HIS A 8 2.09 -16.04 -2.28
C HIS A 8 0.66 -16.53 -2.52
N TYR A 9 0.21 -16.56 -3.78
CA TYR A 9 -1.15 -16.90 -4.16
C TYR A 9 -1.12 -17.82 -5.37
N ASP A 10 -0.78 -19.09 -5.17
CA ASP A 10 -0.76 -20.10 -6.24
C ASP A 10 -2.16 -20.68 -6.55
N ASN A 11 -3.12 -20.52 -5.64
CA ASN A 11 -4.49 -21.05 -5.81
C ASN A 11 -5.30 -20.29 -6.86
N PRO A 12 -6.25 -20.91 -7.56
CA PRO A 12 -7.04 -20.27 -8.63
C PRO A 12 -8.05 -19.21 -8.13
N GLU A 13 -8.24 -19.05 -6.83
CA GLU A 13 -9.19 -18.10 -6.26
C GLU A 13 -8.84 -16.64 -6.57
N SER A 14 -9.89 -15.81 -6.65
CA SER A 14 -9.73 -14.36 -6.68
C SER A 14 -9.14 -13.85 -5.37
N VAL A 15 -8.30 -12.82 -5.49
CA VAL A 15 -7.59 -12.20 -4.38
C VAL A 15 -8.04 -10.75 -4.28
N PRO A 16 -8.92 -10.40 -3.32
CA PRO A 16 -9.31 -9.01 -3.09
C PRO A 16 -8.08 -8.18 -2.73
N VAL A 17 -7.84 -7.09 -3.45
CA VAL A 17 -6.65 -6.25 -3.29
C VAL A 17 -7.03 -4.86 -2.84
N MET A 18 -6.32 -4.35 -1.84
CA MET A 18 -6.39 -2.95 -1.43
C MET A 18 -5.10 -2.24 -1.85
N ILE A 19 -5.23 -1.21 -2.69
CA ILE A 19 -4.13 -0.44 -3.25
C ILE A 19 -4.18 0.95 -2.62
N ILE A 20 -3.15 1.31 -1.86
CA ILE A 20 -3.07 2.62 -1.23
C ILE A 20 -2.21 3.52 -2.10
N LEU A 21 -2.82 4.58 -2.63
CA LEU A 21 -2.13 5.53 -3.48
C LEU A 21 -1.60 6.71 -2.67
N GLY A 22 -0.32 7.00 -2.90
CA GLY A 22 0.25 8.30 -2.58
C GLY A 22 -0.22 9.39 -3.54
N SER A 23 0.30 10.61 -3.36
CA SER A 23 0.06 11.72 -4.29
C SER A 23 1.24 11.88 -5.26
N GLY A 24 0.95 12.25 -6.51
CA GLY A 24 1.96 12.62 -7.50
C GLY A 24 2.77 11.43 -8.03
N GLY A 25 4.09 11.44 -7.84
CA GLY A 25 5.01 10.40 -8.33
C GLY A 25 4.73 9.02 -7.73
N HIS A 26 4.33 8.97 -6.45
CA HIS A 26 3.96 7.72 -5.79
C HIS A 26 2.72 7.07 -6.42
N THR A 27 1.76 7.87 -6.89
CA THR A 27 0.62 7.35 -7.65
C THR A 27 1.10 6.67 -8.92
N ALA A 28 2.01 7.30 -9.66
CA ALA A 28 2.51 6.76 -10.92
C ALA A 28 3.28 5.44 -10.70
N GLU A 29 4.14 5.37 -9.67
CA GLU A 29 4.82 4.15 -9.26
C GLU A 29 3.81 3.03 -8.91
N MET A 30 2.78 3.31 -8.11
CA MET A 30 1.81 2.28 -7.76
C MET A 30 1.03 1.78 -8.95
N LEU A 31 0.58 2.68 -9.82
CA LEU A 31 -0.21 2.30 -10.99
C LEU A 31 0.63 1.51 -12.00
N SER A 32 1.94 1.74 -12.11
CA SER A 32 2.81 0.89 -12.94
C SER A 32 2.95 -0.53 -12.38
N TYR A 33 2.87 -0.70 -11.06
CA TYR A 33 2.87 -2.04 -10.44
C TYR A 33 1.52 -2.74 -10.59
N VAL A 34 0.42 -1.98 -10.58
CA VAL A 34 -0.93 -2.52 -10.70
C VAL A 34 -1.27 -2.88 -12.14
N SER A 35 -0.75 -2.15 -13.13
CA SER A 35 -1.02 -2.42 -14.55
C SER A 35 -0.56 -3.80 -15.02
N VAL A 36 0.42 -4.41 -14.33
CA VAL A 36 0.92 -5.76 -14.62
C VAL A 36 0.19 -6.86 -13.84
N LEU A 37 -0.78 -6.52 -12.98
CA LEU A 37 -1.56 -7.51 -12.24
C LEU A 37 -2.65 -8.12 -13.12
N THR A 38 -2.76 -9.45 -13.11
CA THR A 38 -3.83 -10.17 -13.80
C THR A 38 -5.20 -9.98 -13.14
N PRO A 39 -6.31 -10.27 -13.85
CA PRO A 39 -7.68 -10.22 -13.31
C PRO A 39 -7.92 -11.09 -12.06
N LYS A 40 -7.06 -12.06 -11.77
CA LYS A 40 -7.07 -12.81 -10.49
C LYS A 40 -7.08 -11.90 -9.26
N TYR A 41 -6.44 -10.74 -9.35
CA TYR A 41 -6.30 -9.78 -8.25
C TYR A 41 -7.48 -8.80 -8.26
N GLN A 42 -8.67 -9.33 -7.95
CA GLN A 42 -9.95 -8.61 -7.92
C GLN A 42 -10.83 -9.06 -6.72
N PRO A 43 -11.76 -8.22 -6.24
CA PRO A 43 -11.95 -6.82 -6.62
C PRO A 43 -10.79 -5.93 -6.14
N ARG A 44 -10.58 -4.80 -6.83
CA ARG A 44 -9.52 -3.83 -6.52
C ARG A 44 -10.09 -2.62 -5.78
N THR A 45 -9.68 -2.41 -4.54
CA THR A 45 -10.07 -1.24 -3.75
C THR A 45 -8.93 -0.23 -3.71
N TYR A 46 -9.12 0.91 -4.34
CA TYR A 46 -8.17 2.02 -4.33
C TYR A 46 -8.45 2.96 -3.17
N VAL A 47 -7.46 3.14 -2.31
CA VAL A 47 -7.51 4.07 -1.19
C VAL A 47 -6.71 5.31 -1.55
N ILE A 48 -7.41 6.44 -1.71
CA ILE A 48 -6.83 7.72 -2.09
C ILE A 48 -7.00 8.76 -0.99
N ALA A 49 -6.11 9.75 -0.97
CA ALA A 49 -6.29 10.94 -0.16
C ALA A 49 -7.52 11.73 -0.64
N ALA A 50 -8.36 12.21 0.28
CA ALA A 50 -9.59 12.93 -0.06
C ALA A 50 -9.40 14.18 -0.96
N THR A 51 -8.21 14.77 -0.96
CA THR A 51 -7.87 15.97 -1.75
C THR A 51 -7.21 15.66 -3.10
N ASP A 52 -7.04 14.39 -3.46
CA ASP A 52 -6.27 13.98 -4.64
C ASP A 52 -7.17 13.47 -5.79
N SER A 53 -7.83 14.41 -6.47
CA SER A 53 -8.65 14.14 -7.65
C SER A 53 -7.84 13.70 -8.88
N ILE A 54 -6.56 14.04 -8.94
CA ILE A 54 -5.66 13.66 -10.04
C ILE A 54 -5.38 12.16 -9.96
N SER A 55 -5.07 11.64 -8.77
CA SER A 55 -4.86 10.21 -8.58
C SER A 55 -6.12 9.40 -8.92
N GLU A 56 -7.30 9.91 -8.59
CA GLU A 56 -8.57 9.29 -8.95
C GLU A 56 -8.75 9.15 -10.47
N GLN A 57 -8.52 10.24 -11.24
CA GLN A 57 -8.60 10.19 -12.70
C GLN A 57 -7.63 9.17 -13.32
N LYS A 58 -6.43 9.05 -12.75
CA LYS A 58 -5.44 8.05 -13.21
C LYS A 58 -5.90 6.61 -12.96
N VAL A 59 -6.63 6.35 -11.89
CA VAL A 59 -7.21 5.03 -11.60
C VAL A 59 -8.25 4.67 -12.64
N PHE A 60 -9.21 5.57 -12.91
CA PHE A 60 -10.22 5.35 -13.95
C PHE A 60 -9.58 5.04 -15.31
N ASN A 61 -8.61 5.84 -15.74
CA ASN A 61 -7.92 5.63 -17.01
C ASN A 61 -7.19 4.28 -17.14
N LEU A 62 -6.81 3.67 -16.01
CA LEU A 62 -6.14 2.37 -15.97
C LEU A 62 -7.16 1.22 -15.95
N GLU A 63 -8.19 1.33 -15.10
CA GLU A 63 -9.16 0.25 -14.92
C GLU A 63 -10.24 0.21 -16.00
N ASP A 64 -10.58 1.34 -16.64
CA ASP A 64 -11.49 1.38 -17.80
C ASP A 64 -10.97 0.53 -18.97
N LYS A 65 -9.67 0.27 -19.01
CA LYS A 65 -9.03 -0.59 -20.03
C LYS A 65 -9.04 -2.07 -19.66
N SER A 66 -9.35 -2.42 -18.41
CA SER A 66 -9.06 -3.73 -17.83
C SER A 66 -10.28 -4.59 -17.55
N ASP A 67 -11.51 -4.03 -17.62
CA ASP A 67 -12.78 -4.72 -17.29
C ASP A 67 -12.75 -5.46 -15.94
N ILE A 68 -12.11 -4.84 -14.93
CA ILE A 68 -11.94 -5.39 -13.58
C ILE A 68 -12.89 -4.66 -12.63
N GLU A 69 -13.50 -5.41 -11.71
CA GLU A 69 -14.28 -4.80 -10.63
C GLU A 69 -13.36 -3.99 -9.69
N PHE A 70 -13.56 -2.67 -9.64
CA PHE A 70 -12.82 -1.78 -8.75
C PHE A 70 -13.73 -0.83 -7.97
N SER A 71 -13.25 -0.38 -6.81
CA SER A 71 -13.90 0.64 -6.01
C SER A 71 -12.89 1.65 -5.49
N ILE A 72 -13.30 2.92 -5.39
CA ILE A 72 -12.45 3.99 -4.87
C ILE A 72 -12.97 4.42 -3.50
N LYS A 73 -12.09 4.41 -2.50
CA LYS A 73 -12.36 4.83 -1.12
C LYS A 73 -11.46 6.00 -0.76
N ARG A 74 -12.06 7.07 -0.23
CA ARG A 74 -11.32 8.27 0.18
C ARG A 74 -11.05 8.22 1.68
N ILE A 75 -9.80 8.44 2.07
CA ILE A 75 -9.41 8.60 3.48
C ILE A 75 -8.82 10.01 3.66
N ARG A 76 -9.06 10.62 4.82
CA ARG A 76 -8.38 11.88 5.18
C ARG A 76 -6.87 11.63 5.24
N ARG A 77 -6.06 12.58 4.76
CA ARG A 77 -4.60 12.45 4.90
C ARG A 77 -4.23 12.40 6.38
N ALA A 78 -3.42 11.42 6.78
CA ALA A 78 -2.90 11.32 8.14
C ALA A 78 -2.00 12.52 8.52
N ARG A 79 -1.54 13.33 7.55
CA ARG A 79 -0.75 14.54 7.77
C ARG A 79 -0.98 15.57 6.66
N GLU A 80 -1.41 16.78 7.02
CA GLU A 80 -1.32 17.97 6.14
C GLU A 80 0.14 18.47 6.14
N VAL A 81 0.61 18.98 5.00
CA VAL A 81 1.98 19.50 4.86
C VAL A 81 2.17 20.64 5.88
N LYS A 82 3.19 20.52 6.77
CA LYS A 82 3.54 21.40 7.92
C LYS A 82 2.95 21.08 9.31
N GLN A 83 2.28 19.93 9.52
CA GLN A 83 1.82 19.56 10.87
C GLN A 83 2.93 19.05 11.81
N SER A 84 2.79 19.35 13.11
CA SER A 84 3.71 18.93 14.17
C SER A 84 3.66 17.42 14.41
N TYR A 85 4.76 16.83 14.89
CA TYR A 85 4.85 15.38 15.17
C TYR A 85 3.79 14.89 16.19
N VAL A 86 3.39 15.72 17.15
CA VAL A 86 2.39 15.37 18.17
C VAL A 86 0.96 15.39 17.59
N SER A 87 0.62 16.40 16.78
CA SER A 87 -0.69 16.43 16.09
C SER A 87 -0.82 15.30 15.05
N SER A 88 0.32 14.88 14.47
CA SER A 88 0.38 13.76 13.52
C SER A 88 -0.02 12.41 14.14
N ILE A 89 0.19 12.20 15.44
CA ILE A 89 -0.23 10.97 16.13
C ILE A 89 -1.76 10.94 16.24
N PHE A 90 -2.38 12.07 16.60
CA PHE A 90 -3.84 12.17 16.75
C PHE A 90 -4.57 12.01 15.40
N THR A 91 -4.04 12.63 14.33
CA THR A 91 -4.59 12.45 12.98
C THR A 91 -4.35 11.04 12.43
N THR A 92 -3.24 10.39 12.79
CA THR A 92 -3.00 8.97 12.48
C THR A 92 -4.02 8.07 13.18
N LEU A 93 -4.34 8.33 14.45
CA LEU A 93 -5.37 7.58 15.18
C LEU A 93 -6.77 7.76 14.59
N MET A 94 -7.15 8.99 14.22
CA MET A 94 -8.43 9.23 13.54
C MET A 94 -8.49 8.57 12.15
N SER A 95 -7.37 8.55 11.44
CA SER A 95 -7.25 7.84 10.16
C SER A 95 -7.35 6.33 10.34
N PHE A 96 -6.84 5.80 11.46
CA PHE A 96 -6.94 4.39 11.82
C PHE A 96 -8.40 3.99 12.08
N LEU A 97 -9.13 4.78 12.87
CA LEU A 97 -10.56 4.56 13.12
C LEU A 97 -11.39 4.62 11.84
N SER A 98 -11.04 5.53 10.92
CA SER A 98 -11.71 5.65 9.62
C SER A 98 -11.34 4.52 8.65
N ALA A 99 -10.11 4.00 8.73
CA ALA A 99 -9.65 2.88 7.90
C ALA A 99 -10.26 1.54 8.34
N PHE A 100 -10.62 1.39 9.61
CA PHE A 100 -11.18 0.16 10.15
C PHE A 100 -12.45 -0.34 9.42
N PRO A 101 -13.53 0.45 9.27
CA PRO A 101 -14.73 -0.01 8.55
C PRO A 101 -14.46 -0.30 7.07
N ILE A 102 -13.56 0.46 6.43
CA ILE A 102 -13.17 0.24 5.04
C ILE A 102 -12.48 -1.12 4.90
N PHE A 103 -11.53 -1.42 5.78
CA PHE A 103 -10.82 -2.69 5.78
C PHE A 103 -11.76 -3.87 6.05
N VAL A 104 -12.62 -3.77 7.06
CA VAL A 104 -13.57 -4.84 7.41
C VAL A 104 -14.60 -5.09 6.31
N SER A 105 -15.03 -4.05 5.59
CA SER A 105 -15.94 -4.19 4.46
C SER A 105 -15.26 -4.82 3.24
N CYS A 106 -14.04 -4.42 2.91
CA CYS A 106 -13.32 -4.92 1.73
C CYS A 106 -12.61 -6.28 1.96
N ARG A 107 -12.28 -6.62 3.21
CA ARG A 107 -11.52 -7.82 3.64
C ARG A 107 -10.35 -8.19 2.70
N PRO A 108 -9.43 -7.25 2.40
CA PRO A 108 -8.41 -7.45 1.39
C PRO A 108 -7.43 -8.55 1.78
N LYS A 109 -7.22 -9.54 0.90
CA LYS A 109 -6.16 -10.55 1.07
C LYS A 109 -4.78 -9.95 0.80
N LEU A 110 -4.68 -8.94 -0.07
CA LEU A 110 -3.44 -8.25 -0.41
C LEU A 110 -3.55 -6.74 -0.18
N ILE A 111 -2.59 -6.14 0.52
CA ILE A 111 -2.37 -4.69 0.53
C ILE A 111 -1.11 -4.39 -0.28
N LEU A 112 -1.25 -3.49 -1.26
CA LEU A 112 -0.13 -2.86 -1.94
C LEU A 112 -0.07 -1.39 -1.57
N CYS A 113 1.07 -0.92 -1.10
CA CYS A 113 1.26 0.48 -0.77
C CYS A 113 2.71 0.93 -1.02
N ASN A 114 2.87 2.21 -1.33
CA ASN A 114 4.14 2.92 -1.25
C ASN A 114 3.96 4.16 -0.36
N GLY A 115 5.05 4.89 -0.07
CA GLY A 115 4.96 6.17 0.67
C GLY A 115 3.91 7.11 0.03
N PRO A 116 3.14 7.94 0.77
CA PRO A 116 3.38 8.62 2.05
C PRO A 116 2.62 8.05 3.27
N GLY A 117 2.66 8.74 4.41
CA GLY A 117 2.15 8.29 5.73
C GLY A 117 0.66 7.89 5.81
N THR A 118 -0.14 8.10 4.76
CA THR A 118 -1.52 7.59 4.63
C THR A 118 -1.59 6.06 4.60
N CYS A 119 -0.53 5.36 4.18
CA CYS A 119 -0.50 3.90 4.21
C CYS A 119 -0.41 3.33 5.64
N ILE A 120 0.19 4.07 6.58
CA ILE A 120 0.46 3.57 7.94
C ILE A 120 -0.82 3.20 8.69
N PRO A 121 -1.85 4.06 8.81
CA PRO A 121 -3.09 3.69 9.50
C PRO A 121 -3.74 2.43 8.93
N VAL A 122 -3.82 2.30 7.61
CA VAL A 122 -4.46 1.16 6.94
C VAL A 122 -3.66 -0.13 7.17
N CYS A 123 -2.34 -0.06 7.05
CA CYS A 123 -1.47 -1.21 7.34
C CYS A 123 -1.59 -1.64 8.81
N PHE A 124 -1.66 -0.68 9.75
CA PHE A 124 -1.82 -1.00 11.17
C PHE A 124 -3.16 -1.67 11.48
N VAL A 125 -4.25 -1.31 10.78
CA VAL A 125 -5.54 -2.02 10.91
C VAL A 125 -5.38 -3.48 10.49
N ALA A 126 -4.73 -3.72 9.35
CA ALA A 126 -4.47 -5.08 8.86
C ALA A 126 -3.60 -5.87 9.84
N LEU A 127 -2.51 -5.27 10.34
CA LEU A 127 -1.61 -5.87 11.32
C LEU A 127 -2.34 -6.22 12.62
N LEU A 128 -3.22 -5.32 13.12
CA LEU A 128 -4.01 -5.58 14.31
C LEU A 128 -4.93 -6.80 14.11
N LEU A 129 -5.66 -6.86 13.00
CA LEU A 129 -6.57 -7.97 12.71
C LEU A 129 -5.83 -9.29 12.48
N GLN A 130 -4.63 -9.23 11.91
CA GLN A 130 -3.75 -10.38 11.75
C GLN A 130 -3.18 -10.87 13.08
N MET A 131 -2.76 -9.96 13.97
CA MET A 131 -2.32 -10.30 15.33
C MET A 131 -3.45 -10.95 16.14
N LEU A 132 -4.69 -10.47 15.98
CA LEU A 132 -5.88 -11.05 16.60
C LEU A 132 -6.35 -12.34 15.90
N ARG A 133 -5.65 -12.81 14.86
CA ARG A 133 -5.99 -13.98 14.04
C ARG A 133 -7.40 -13.93 13.41
N LEU A 134 -7.92 -12.73 13.20
CA LEU A 134 -9.26 -12.52 12.63
C LEU A 134 -9.24 -12.46 11.11
N HIS A 135 -8.13 -12.03 10.52
CA HIS A 135 -7.99 -11.89 9.07
C HIS A 135 -6.51 -11.95 8.68
N SER A 136 -6.17 -12.70 7.63
CA SER A 136 -4.81 -12.82 7.12
C SER A 136 -4.66 -11.98 5.86
N THR A 137 -3.73 -11.05 5.88
CA THR A 137 -3.45 -10.15 4.74
C THR A 137 -1.96 -10.13 4.46
N LEU A 138 -1.59 -10.34 3.21
CA LEU A 138 -0.24 -10.05 2.74
C LEU A 138 -0.10 -8.54 2.59
N ILE A 139 0.81 -7.92 3.33
CA ILE A 139 1.07 -6.48 3.25
C ILE A 139 2.41 -6.28 2.55
N ILE A 140 2.38 -5.65 1.39
CA ILE A 140 3.57 -5.31 0.62
C ILE A 140 3.73 -3.80 0.59
N PHE A 141 4.82 -3.33 1.19
CA PHE A 141 5.25 -1.95 1.11
C PHE A 141 6.40 -1.82 0.11
N VAL A 142 6.20 -1.04 -0.95
CA VAL A 142 7.23 -0.75 -1.94
C VAL A 142 7.88 0.58 -1.60
N GLU A 143 9.17 0.55 -1.30
CA GLU A 143 9.92 1.78 -1.13
C GLU A 143 10.11 2.48 -2.48
N SER A 144 9.96 3.81 -2.47
CA SER A 144 10.01 4.61 -3.69
C SER A 144 11.38 4.58 -4.35
N ILE A 145 11.40 4.69 -5.68
CA ILE A 145 12.62 4.72 -6.48
C ILE A 145 13.57 5.85 -6.06
N CYS A 146 13.03 6.95 -5.54
CA CYS A 146 13.81 8.10 -5.06
C CYS A 146 14.64 7.80 -3.80
N ARG A 147 14.40 6.67 -3.11
CA ARG A 147 15.11 6.30 -1.88
C ARG A 147 16.25 5.34 -2.19
N THR A 148 17.43 5.87 -2.43
CA THR A 148 18.65 5.07 -2.72
C THR A 148 19.42 4.68 -1.46
N LYS A 149 19.50 5.58 -0.46
CA LYS A 149 20.41 5.42 0.69
C LYS A 149 19.76 4.96 1.99
N THR A 150 18.49 5.32 2.20
CA THR A 150 17.75 5.01 3.44
C THR A 150 16.27 4.84 3.15
N LEU A 151 15.61 3.92 3.89
CA LEU A 151 14.16 3.81 3.90
C LEU A 151 13.51 5.13 4.34
N SER A 152 12.33 5.40 3.78
CA SER A 152 11.42 6.45 4.24
C SER A 152 10.99 6.21 5.68
N LEU A 153 10.42 7.22 6.35
CA LEU A 153 9.91 7.04 7.71
C LEU A 153 8.84 5.94 7.77
N SER A 154 7.90 5.92 6.81
CA SER A 154 6.91 4.86 6.68
C SER A 154 7.55 3.49 6.47
N GLY A 155 8.53 3.40 5.56
CA GLY A 155 9.27 2.17 5.30
C GLY A 155 10.02 1.68 6.54
N LYS A 156 10.64 2.57 7.32
CA LYS A 156 11.25 2.23 8.60
C LYS A 156 10.22 1.70 9.60
N ILE A 157 9.09 2.38 9.77
CA ILE A 157 8.03 1.95 10.71
C ILE A 157 7.58 0.53 10.35
N LEU A 158 7.19 0.29 9.09
CA LEU A 158 6.70 -1.01 8.65
C LEU A 158 7.79 -2.09 8.71
N TYR A 159 9.05 -1.75 8.37
CA TYR A 159 10.19 -2.67 8.48
C TYR A 159 10.38 -3.24 9.89
N HIS A 160 10.17 -2.43 10.94
CA HIS A 160 10.33 -2.87 12.33
C HIS A 160 9.13 -3.69 12.84
N THR A 161 7.99 -3.71 12.13
CA THR A 161 6.85 -4.55 12.53
C THR A 161 7.09 -6.04 12.31
N HIS A 162 8.02 -6.40 11.41
CA HIS A 162 8.31 -7.78 11.01
C HIS A 162 7.13 -8.56 10.40
N LEU A 163 6.04 -7.88 10.06
CA LEU A 163 4.82 -8.46 9.50
C LEU A 163 4.48 -7.90 8.11
N VAL A 164 5.38 -7.06 7.56
CA VAL A 164 5.21 -6.39 6.27
C VAL A 164 6.41 -6.69 5.39
N ASP A 165 6.12 -7.05 4.14
CA ASP A 165 7.13 -7.25 3.12
C ASP A 165 7.58 -5.90 2.58
N VAL A 166 8.74 -5.45 3.06
CA VAL A 166 9.35 -4.19 2.62
C VAL A 166 10.20 -4.47 1.39
N ILE A 167 9.68 -4.09 0.23
CA ILE A 167 10.37 -4.21 -1.06
C ILE A 167 11.23 -2.98 -1.29
N VAL A 168 12.50 -3.20 -1.66
CA VAL A 168 13.47 -2.16 -2.00
C VAL A 168 13.97 -2.34 -3.43
N GLN A 169 14.24 -1.22 -4.09
CA GLN A 169 14.66 -1.18 -5.50
C GLN A 169 16.17 -0.98 -5.67
N TRP A 170 16.89 -0.69 -4.59
CA TRP A 170 18.33 -0.42 -4.59
C TRP A 170 19.09 -1.46 -3.75
N PRO A 171 20.20 -2.02 -4.25
CA PRO A 171 20.96 -3.05 -3.54
C PRO A 171 21.56 -2.54 -2.23
N GLU A 172 21.94 -1.25 -2.15
CA GLU A 172 22.47 -0.63 -0.93
C GLU A 172 21.46 -0.67 0.22
N LEU A 173 20.17 -0.53 -0.09
CA LEU A 173 19.12 -0.68 0.90
C LEU A 173 19.02 -2.11 1.41
N LYS A 174 19.20 -3.11 0.54
CA LYS A 174 19.19 -4.52 0.97
C LYS A 174 20.35 -4.83 1.91
N THR A 175 21.54 -4.31 1.62
CA THR A 175 22.71 -4.44 2.50
C THR A 175 22.44 -3.78 3.86
N LYS A 176 21.85 -2.58 3.88
CA LYS A 176 21.57 -1.83 5.11
C LYS A 176 20.37 -2.37 5.90
N TYR A 177 19.39 -2.95 5.21
CA TYR A 177 18.16 -3.49 5.77
C TYR A 177 18.00 -4.96 5.33
N PRO A 178 18.73 -5.91 5.96
CA PRO A 178 18.80 -7.30 5.50
C PRO A 178 17.46 -8.01 5.41
N LYS A 179 16.45 -7.59 6.19
CA LYS A 179 15.09 -8.18 6.14
C LYS A 179 14.24 -7.67 4.98
N SER A 180 14.69 -6.64 4.25
CA SER A 180 13.98 -6.14 3.07
C SER A 180 14.13 -7.10 1.90
N ILE A 181 13.22 -7.03 0.95
CA ILE A 181 13.23 -7.85 -0.27
C ILE A 181 13.69 -6.98 -1.43
N TYR A 182 14.79 -7.36 -2.06
CA TYR A 182 15.31 -6.66 -3.23
C TYR A 182 14.72 -7.24 -4.50
N LEU A 183 13.98 -6.43 -5.27
CA LEU A 183 13.39 -6.85 -6.55
C LEU A 183 13.93 -6.05 -7.75
N GLY A 184 14.95 -5.21 -7.55
CA GLY A 184 15.46 -4.31 -8.59
C GLY A 184 14.49 -3.18 -8.93
N LEU A 185 14.70 -2.55 -10.09
CA LEU A 185 13.83 -1.49 -10.60
C LEU A 185 12.47 -2.08 -11.01
N LEU A 186 11.40 -1.51 -10.47
CA LEU A 186 10.04 -1.98 -10.69
C LEU A 186 9.22 -1.07 -11.63
N SER A 187 9.73 0.12 -11.93
CA SER A 187 9.14 1.12 -12.83
C SER A 187 9.62 0.97 -14.26
#